data_AF-A0A915YZR8-F1
#
_entry.id   AF-A0A915YZR8-F1
#
_cell.length_a   1.000
_cell.length_b   1.000
_cell.length_c   1.000
_cell.angle_alpha   90.00
_cell.angle_beta   90.00
_cell.angle_gamma   90.00
#
_symmetry.space_group_name_H-M   'P 1'
#
loop_
_entity.id
_entity.type
_entity.pdbx_description
1 polymer ?
#
loop_
_entity_poly.entity_id
_entity_poly.type
_entity_poly.pdbx_seq_one_letter_code
_entity_poly.pdbx_strand_id
1 'polypeptide(L)'
;MMSTSEAELLIPYGKYFEFFPTKVWSLQHFSKMISEYYEINDKRVIHNMFYKMLKSVANDQNLTEDARNIAKELIEKRMCDTKKRDIETLEAKGSSTSKKKKITQSSK
;
A
#
# COMPACT_ATOMS: atom_id res chain seq x y z
N MET A 1 41.10 0.06 -1.64
CA MET A 1 39.95 0.80 -1.10
C MET A 1 38.69 0.16 -1.63
N MET A 2 37.79 -0.24 -0.72
CA MET A 2 36.42 -0.73 -0.90
C MET A 2 36.14 -1.67 -2.09
N SER A 3 36.35 -2.97 -1.87
CA SER A 3 35.56 -4.01 -2.54
C SER A 3 34.16 -4.00 -1.91
N THR A 4 33.29 -3.11 -2.34
CA THR A 4 31.86 -3.25 -2.04
C THR A 4 31.35 -4.38 -2.92
N SER A 5 31.19 -5.54 -2.29
CA SER A 5 30.64 -6.77 -2.81
C SER A 5 29.41 -6.51 -3.68
N GLU A 6 29.59 -6.58 -4.99
CA GLU A 6 28.51 -6.70 -5.99
C GLU A 6 27.62 -7.94 -5.72
N ALA A 7 28.09 -8.84 -4.85
CA ALA A 7 27.43 -10.07 -4.43
C ALA A 7 26.33 -9.93 -3.34
N GLU A 8 26.10 -8.75 -2.75
CA GLU A 8 25.03 -8.58 -1.74
C GLU A 8 23.64 -8.26 -2.34
N LEU A 9 23.53 -8.13 -3.65
CA LEU A 9 22.37 -7.53 -4.32
C LEU A 9 21.40 -8.52 -4.98
N LEU A 10 21.11 -9.64 -4.32
CA LEU A 10 20.09 -10.59 -4.81
C LEU A 10 19.19 -11.12 -3.68
N ILE A 11 18.82 -10.28 -2.70
CA ILE A 11 17.75 -10.67 -1.77
C ILE A 11 16.47 -10.84 -2.58
N PRO A 12 15.95 -12.07 -2.74
CA PRO A 12 14.72 -12.31 -3.51
C PRO A 12 13.62 -11.43 -2.92
N TYR A 13 12.82 -10.77 -3.76
CA TYR A 13 11.78 -9.88 -3.25
C TYR A 13 10.82 -10.58 -2.27
N GLY A 14 10.64 -11.90 -2.42
CA GLY A 14 9.87 -12.76 -1.52
C GLY A 14 10.41 -12.82 -0.08
N LYS A 15 11.67 -12.47 0.13
CA LYS A 15 12.37 -12.46 1.42
C LYS A 15 12.58 -11.06 2.00
N TYR A 16 11.99 -10.02 1.40
CA TYR A 16 12.14 -8.64 1.87
C TYR A 16 11.92 -8.49 3.39
N PHE A 17 10.89 -9.12 3.93
CA PHE A 17 10.54 -9.04 5.35
C PHE A 17 11.44 -9.88 6.27
N GLU A 18 12.22 -10.81 5.74
CA GLU A 18 13.20 -11.59 6.51
C GLU A 18 14.52 -10.81 6.67
N PHE A 19 14.91 -10.03 5.66
CA PHE A 19 16.23 -9.39 5.61
C PHE A 19 16.24 -7.95 6.13
N PHE A 20 15.15 -7.21 5.91
CA PHE A 20 15.09 -5.81 6.32
C PHE A 20 14.46 -5.67 7.70
N PRO A 21 15.00 -4.81 8.58
CA PRO A 21 14.41 -4.58 9.89
C PRO A 21 13.05 -3.90 9.75
N THR A 22 12.12 -4.22 10.64
CA THR A 22 10.72 -3.74 10.60
C THR A 22 10.59 -2.22 10.50
N LYS A 23 11.54 -1.47 11.09
CA LYS A 23 11.62 0.00 11.02
C LYS A 23 11.75 0.59 9.61
N VAL A 24 12.23 -0.18 8.62
CA VAL A 24 12.37 0.28 7.23
C VAL A 24 11.26 -0.22 6.33
N TRP A 25 10.36 -1.07 6.84
CA TRP A 25 9.26 -1.64 6.06
C TRP A 25 8.33 -0.54 5.59
N SER A 26 8.35 -0.29 4.29
CA SER A 26 7.47 0.68 3.64
C SER A 26 7.31 0.33 2.17
N LEU A 27 6.17 0.70 1.61
CA LEU A 27 5.91 0.51 0.19
C LEU A 27 6.93 1.28 -0.68
N GLN A 28 7.38 2.45 -0.21
CA GLN A 28 8.39 3.24 -0.91
C GLN A 28 9.74 2.52 -0.95
N HIS A 29 10.22 2.02 0.19
CA HIS A 29 11.48 1.29 0.23
C HIS A 29 11.40 0.01 -0.60
N PHE A 30 10.30 -0.75 -0.45
CA PHE A 30 10.06 -1.94 -1.24
C PHE A 30 10.04 -1.62 -2.74
N SER A 31 9.27 -0.62 -3.16
CA SER A 31 9.18 -0.22 -4.58
C SER A 31 10.53 0.18 -5.15
N LYS A 32 11.33 0.96 -4.41
CA LYS A 32 12.66 1.37 -4.84
C LYS A 32 13.56 0.16 -5.08
N MET A 33 13.60 -0.77 -4.13
CA MET A 33 14.38 -2.00 -4.22
C MET A 33 13.94 -2.86 -5.42
N ILE A 34 12.63 -3.03 -5.62
CA ILE A 34 12.09 -3.81 -6.73
C ILE A 34 12.43 -3.19 -8.09
N SER A 35 12.31 -1.88 -8.22
CA SER A 35 12.67 -1.17 -9.45
C SER A 35 14.16 -1.22 -9.74
N GLU A 36 15.00 -1.06 -8.70
CA GLU A 36 16.47 -1.02 -8.84
C GLU A 36 17.08 -2.39 -9.16
N TYR A 37 16.58 -3.47 -8.55
CA TYR A 37 17.22 -4.79 -8.66
C TYR A 37 16.47 -5.81 -9.53
N TYR A 38 15.16 -5.63 -9.73
CA TYR A 38 14.34 -6.59 -10.47
C TYR A 38 13.74 -5.99 -11.75
N GLU A 39 14.02 -4.72 -12.05
CA GLU A 39 13.49 -3.98 -13.21
C GLU A 39 11.95 -3.98 -13.31
N ILE A 40 11.24 -4.35 -12.25
CA ILE A 40 9.78 -4.30 -12.19
C ILE A 40 9.40 -2.87 -11.84
N ASN A 41 8.78 -2.19 -12.80
CA ASN A 41 8.36 -0.79 -12.66
C ASN A 41 6.84 -0.59 -12.66
N ASP A 42 6.07 -1.66 -12.82
CA ASP A 42 4.61 -1.58 -12.73
C ASP A 42 4.17 -1.38 -11.28
N LYS A 43 3.77 -0.15 -10.97
CA LYS A 43 3.26 0.26 -9.67
C LYS A 43 2.14 -0.64 -9.14
N ARG A 44 1.20 -1.08 -9.98
CA ARG A 44 0.10 -1.94 -9.53
C ARG A 44 0.62 -3.31 -9.10
N VAL A 45 1.55 -3.87 -9.87
CA VAL A 45 2.19 -5.15 -9.55
C VAL A 45 2.99 -5.05 -8.24
N ILE A 46 3.81 -4.02 -8.09
CA ILE A 46 4.63 -3.78 -6.88
C ILE A 46 3.75 -3.63 -5.65
N HIS A 47 2.70 -2.80 -5.73
CA HIS A 47 1.74 -2.62 -4.65
C HIS A 47 1.07 -3.95 -4.28
N ASN A 48 0.61 -4.72 -5.27
CA ASN A 48 -0.04 -5.99 -5.02
C ASN A 48 0.92 -7.00 -4.34
N MET A 49 2.16 -7.10 -4.81
CA MET A 49 3.18 -7.96 -4.20
C MET A 49 3.44 -7.57 -2.75
N PHE A 50 3.67 -6.28 -2.49
CA PHE A 50 3.96 -5.78 -1.15
C PHE A 50 2.86 -6.17 -0.15
N TYR A 51 1.60 -5.87 -0.48
CA TYR A 51 0.49 -6.18 0.42
C TYR A 51 0.15 -7.67 0.48
N LYS A 52 0.40 -8.44 -0.58
CA LYS A 52 0.26 -9.90 -0.53
C LYS A 52 1.25 -10.50 0.46
N MET A 53 2.50 -10.06 0.44
CA MET A 53 3.52 -10.53 1.37
C MET A 53 3.28 -10.07 2.80
N LEU A 54 2.87 -8.81 3.01
CA LEU A 54 2.46 -8.34 4.34
C LEU A 54 1.35 -9.20 4.95
N LYS A 55 0.36 -9.63 4.14
CA LYS A 55 -0.70 -10.54 4.61
C LYS A 55 -0.15 -11.90 5.02
N SER A 56 0.83 -12.44 4.30
CA SER A 56 1.49 -13.68 4.71
C SER A 56 2.21 -13.50 6.04
N VAL A 57 3.02 -12.45 6.16
CA VAL A 57 3.76 -12.10 7.40
C VAL A 57 2.83 -11.92 8.59
N ALA A 58 1.72 -11.19 8.41
CA ALA A 58 0.75 -10.93 9.48
C ALA A 58 0.06 -12.19 10.03
N ASN A 59 0.00 -13.26 9.24
CA ASN A 59 -0.64 -14.54 9.60
C ASN A 59 0.37 -15.64 9.95
N ASP A 60 1.67 -15.40 9.80
CA ASP A 60 2.71 -16.39 10.05
C ASP A 60 3.04 -16.47 11.54
N GLN A 61 2.63 -17.58 12.17
CA GLN A 61 2.87 -17.84 13.60
C GLN A 61 4.35 -18.11 13.92
N ASN A 62 5.19 -18.39 12.91
CA ASN A 62 6.63 -18.60 13.11
C ASN A 62 7.41 -17.29 13.24
N LEU A 63 6.80 -16.15 12.88
CA LEU A 63 7.42 -14.83 13.01
C LEU A 63 7.21 -14.25 14.40
N THR A 64 7.97 -13.21 14.74
CA THR A 64 7.82 -12.51 16.02
C THR A 64 6.48 -11.76 16.07
N GLU A 65 5.95 -11.59 17.28
CA GLU A 65 4.74 -10.80 17.54
C GLU A 65 4.87 -9.38 16.96
N ASP A 66 6.03 -8.75 17.18
CA ASP A 66 6.33 -7.41 16.67
C ASP A 66 6.26 -7.34 15.14
N ALA A 67 6.85 -8.32 14.44
CA ALA A 67 6.80 -8.39 12.98
C ALA A 67 5.36 -8.53 12.47
N ARG A 68 4.55 -9.40 13.10
CA ARG A 68 3.13 -9.55 12.76
C ARG A 68 2.34 -8.27 13.02
N ASN A 69 2.57 -7.61 14.14
CA ASN A 69 1.85 -6.39 14.52
C ASN A 69 2.19 -5.23 13.58
N ILE A 70 3.46 -5.04 13.24
CA ILE A 70 3.88 -4.02 12.28
C ILE A 70 3.31 -4.32 10.89
N ALA A 71 3.25 -5.59 10.48
CA ALA A 71 2.63 -5.96 9.21
C ALA A 71 1.13 -5.62 9.17
N LYS A 72 0.39 -5.90 10.26
CA LYS A 72 -1.02 -5.51 10.40
C LYS A 72 -1.20 -3.99 10.33
N GLU A 73 -0.37 -3.22 11.03
CA GLU A 73 -0.40 -1.76 11.02
C GLU A 73 -0.19 -1.20 9.59
N LEU A 74 0.76 -1.75 8.83
CA LEU A 74 1.01 -1.33 7.44
C LEU A 74 -0.16 -1.66 6.50
N ILE A 75 -0.86 -2.78 6.74
CA ILE A 75 -2.09 -3.13 6.01
C ILE A 75 -3.22 -2.16 6.35
N GLU A 76 -3.38 -1.79 7.62
CA GLU A 76 -4.43 -0.86 8.08
C GLU A 76 -4.18 0.56 7.59
N LYS A 77 -2.94 1.05 7.61
CA LYS A 77 -2.56 2.37 7.07
C LYS A 77 -3.01 2.54 5.62
N ARG A 78 -2.85 1.49 4.79
CA ARG A 78 -3.39 1.47 3.42
C ARG A 78 -4.89 1.79 3.39
N MET A 79 -5.67 1.17 4.28
CA MET A 79 -7.12 1.33 4.33
C MET A 79 -7.52 2.75 4.75
N CYS A 80 -6.81 3.33 5.72
CA CYS A 80 -7.00 4.72 6.13
C CYS A 80 -6.68 5.72 5.00
N ASP A 81 -5.60 5.49 4.23
CA ASP A 81 -5.24 6.37 3.11
C ASP A 81 -6.26 6.29 1.96
N THR A 82 -6.86 5.13 1.72
CA THR A 82 -7.99 5.02 0.77
C THR A 82 -9.23 5.78 1.29
N LYS A 83 -9.60 5.62 2.55
CA LYS A 83 -10.75 6.33 3.13
C LYS A 83 -10.58 7.85 3.10
N LYS A 84 -9.37 8.35 3.33
CA LYS A 84 -9.07 9.79 3.24
C LYS A 84 -9.24 10.32 1.81
N ARG A 85 -8.77 9.59 0.80
CA ARG A 85 -8.98 9.96 -0.61
C ARG A 85 -10.45 9.97 -1.01
N ASP A 86 -11.26 9.08 -0.45
CA ASP A 86 -12.71 9.08 -0.69
C ASP A 86 -13.41 10.30 -0.06
N ILE A 87 -12.97 10.75 1.12
CA ILE A 87 -13.49 11.97 1.78
C ILE A 87 -13.07 13.23 1.01
N GLU A 88 -11.81 13.35 0.58
CA GLU A 88 -11.32 14.51 -0.19
C GLU A 88 -11.99 14.63 -1.58
N THR A 89 -12.41 13.50 -2.17
CA THR A 89 -13.17 13.49 -3.44
C THR A 89 -14.64 13.92 -3.26
N LEU A 90 -15.19 13.78 -2.04
CA LEU A 90 -16.54 14.25 -1.71
C LEU A 90 -16.56 15.74 -1.35
N GLU A 91 -15.49 16.26 -0.72
CA GLU A 91 -15.36 17.69 -0.38
C GLU A 91 -15.22 18.58 -1.64
N ALA A 92 -14.69 18.05 -2.75
CA ALA A 92 -14.65 18.76 -4.04
C ALA A 92 -16.00 18.79 -4.80
N LYS A 93 -17.04 18.10 -4.31
CA LYS A 93 -18.40 18.11 -4.89
C LYS A 93 -19.47 18.64 -3.92
N GLY A 94 -19.06 19.32 -2.86
CA GLY A 94 -19.92 19.83 -1.79
C GLY A 94 -20.21 21.33 -1.86
N SER A 95 -20.59 21.90 -3.02
CA SER A 95 -21.35 23.16 -3.03
C SER A 95 -22.74 22.89 -3.60
N SER A 96 -23.61 22.43 -2.70
CA SER A 96 -25.06 22.41 -2.93
C SER A 96 -25.62 23.82 -2.73
N THR A 97 -26.46 24.30 -3.63
CA THR A 97 -27.71 24.93 -3.19
C THR A 97 -28.91 24.37 -3.95
N SER A 98 -29.72 23.66 -3.16
CA SER A 98 -31.02 23.09 -3.49
C SER A 98 -32.06 24.17 -3.80
N LYS A 99 -32.97 23.91 -4.75
CA LYS A 99 -34.39 24.33 -4.63
C LYS A 99 -35.35 23.40 -5.38
N LYS A 100 -35.71 22.32 -4.69
CA LYS A 100 -37.06 21.79 -4.42
C LYS A 100 -38.21 22.20 -5.40
N LYS A 101 -38.57 21.25 -6.27
CA LYS A 101 -39.91 20.64 -6.50
C LYS A 101 -41.12 21.57 -6.81
N LYS A 102 -41.73 21.39 -8.00
CA LYS A 102 -43.19 21.13 -8.10
C LYS A 102 -43.55 20.39 -9.40
N ILE A 103 -44.17 19.23 -9.21
CA ILE A 103 -44.83 18.40 -10.23
C ILE A 103 -46.23 18.98 -10.47
N THR A 104 -46.68 19.03 -11.73
CA THR A 104 -48.08 18.73 -12.08
C THR A 104 -48.13 18.24 -13.53
N GLN A 105 -48.53 16.96 -13.69
CA GLN A 105 -49.11 16.41 -14.92
C GLN A 105 -50.40 17.17 -15.26
N SER A 106 -50.75 17.32 -16.54
CA SER A 106 -51.64 16.37 -17.24
C SER A 106 -52.16 16.95 -18.56
N SER A 107 -52.42 16.02 -19.48
CA SER A 107 -52.84 16.12 -20.87
C SER A 107 -54.08 16.97 -21.17
N LYS A 108 -54.09 17.62 -22.35
CA LYS A 108 -54.91 17.20 -23.51
C LYS A 108 -54.43 17.88 -24.79
#